data_AF-G7Y726-F1
#
_entry.id   AF-G7Y726-F1
#
_cell.length_a   1.000
_cell.length_b   1.000
_cell.length_c   1.000
_cell.angle_alpha   90.00
_cell.angle_beta   90.00
_cell.angle_gamma   90.00
#
_symmetry.space_group_name_H-M   'P 1'
#
loop_
_entity.id
_entity.type
_entity.pdbx_description
1 polymer ?
#
loop_
_entity_poly.entity_id
_entity_poly.type
_entity_poly.pdbx_seq_one_letter_code
_entity_poly.pdbx_strand_id
1 'polypeptide(L)'
;MADPGGDAPPVPAQPTATLADPSALSQYLFKAVSCILEDDDDGAVVLRSVLEDPTGRDAIKKFISDPQIHSLIVQKLSNKGECGGS
;
A
#
# COMPACT_ATOMS: atom_id res chain seq x y z
N MET A 1 -47.59 25.94 20.48
CA MET A 1 -46.14 26.08 20.73
C MET A 1 -45.57 24.67 20.73
N ALA A 2 -44.92 24.24 19.64
CA ALA A 2 -44.16 22.99 19.60
C ALA A 2 -42.78 23.35 19.08
N ASP A 3 -41.81 23.31 19.98
CA ASP A 3 -40.39 23.51 19.70
C ASP A 3 -39.80 22.18 19.23
N PRO A 4 -39.25 22.07 18.02
CA PRO A 4 -38.53 20.89 17.59
C PRO A 4 -37.02 21.15 17.73
N GLY A 5 -36.53 21.31 18.95
CA GLY A 5 -35.09 21.39 19.25
C GLY A 5 -34.52 20.05 19.66
N GLY A 6 -34.55 19.05 18.76
CA GLY A 6 -33.86 17.78 18.98
C GLY A 6 -32.35 18.00 18.98
N ASP A 7 -31.77 18.08 20.18
CA ASP A 7 -30.33 18.03 20.43
C ASP A 7 -29.79 16.70 19.85
N ALA A 8 -29.31 16.76 18.62
CA ALA A 8 -28.61 15.64 18.01
C ALA A 8 -27.29 15.47 18.79
N PRO A 9 -27.02 14.27 19.34
CA PRO A 9 -25.81 14.05 20.10
C PRO A 9 -24.58 14.42 19.25
N PRO A 10 -23.54 15.04 19.84
CA PRO A 10 -22.36 15.45 19.11
C PRO A 10 -21.76 14.22 18.45
N VAL A 11 -21.73 14.23 17.12
CA VAL A 11 -21.04 13.22 16.32
C VAL A 11 -19.60 13.19 16.83
N PRO A 12 -19.07 12.04 17.30
CA PRO A 12 -17.69 11.97 17.74
C PRO A 12 -16.81 12.49 16.61
N ALA A 13 -16.00 13.52 16.90
CA ALA A 13 -15.04 14.05 15.95
C ALA A 13 -14.16 12.88 15.52
N GLN A 14 -14.37 12.40 14.29
CA GLN A 14 -13.58 11.30 13.74
C GLN A 14 -12.13 11.75 13.79
N PRO A 15 -11.21 10.97 14.38
CA PRO A 15 -9.82 11.36 14.44
C PRO A 15 -9.37 11.59 12.99
N THR A 16 -8.94 12.80 12.69
CA THR A 16 -8.31 13.16 11.44
C THR A 16 -6.94 12.49 11.42
N ALA A 17 -6.95 11.18 11.10
CA ALA A 17 -5.73 10.42 10.91
C ALA A 17 -4.95 11.08 9.78
N THR A 18 -3.76 11.57 10.11
CA THR A 18 -2.86 12.11 9.10
C THR A 18 -2.48 10.97 8.17
N LEU A 19 -2.87 11.07 6.90
CA LEU A 19 -2.47 10.08 5.90
C LEU A 19 -0.94 10.01 5.81
N ALA A 20 -0.40 8.80 5.72
CA ALA A 20 1.02 8.60 5.47
C ALA A 20 1.41 9.11 4.08
N ASP A 21 2.66 9.54 3.92
CA ASP A 21 3.17 9.87 2.59
C ASP A 21 3.37 8.58 1.77
N PRO A 22 2.81 8.49 0.55
CA PRO A 22 2.95 7.29 -0.27
C PRO A 22 4.41 7.00 -0.62
N SER A 23 5.26 8.02 -0.77
CA SER A 23 6.69 7.85 -1.06
C SER A 23 7.43 7.26 0.13
N ALA A 24 7.07 7.67 1.36
CA ALA A 24 7.61 7.08 2.58
C ALA A 24 7.24 5.59 2.70
N LEU A 25 5.99 5.23 2.38
CA LEU A 25 5.56 3.82 2.37
C LEU A 25 6.27 3.02 1.26
N SER A 26 6.43 3.57 0.05
CA SER A 26 7.21 2.95 -1.03
C SER A 26 8.66 2.67 -0.59
N GLN A 27 9.33 3.63 0.05
CA GLN A 27 10.70 3.43 0.54
C GLN A 27 10.78 2.38 1.66
N TYR A 28 9.78 2.32 2.53
CA TYR A 28 9.70 1.30 3.56
C TYR A 28 9.53 -0.10 2.96
N LEU A 29 8.60 -0.25 2.00
CA LEU A 29 8.38 -1.50 1.29
C LEU A 29 9.64 -1.95 0.57
N PHE A 30 10.34 -1.04 -0.12
CA PHE A 30 11.61 -1.34 -0.76
C PHE A 30 12.62 -1.93 0.24
N LYS A 31 12.87 -1.24 1.35
CA LYS A 31 13.84 -1.70 2.36
C LYS A 31 13.42 -3.01 3.02
N ALA A 32 12.15 -3.15 3.38
CA ALA A 32 11.64 -4.33 4.08
C ALA A 32 11.65 -5.56 3.17
N VAL A 33 11.12 -5.42 1.95
CA VAL A 33 11.04 -6.52 0.98
C VAL A 33 12.42 -6.91 0.50
N SER A 34 13.31 -5.96 0.18
CA SER A 34 14.70 -6.30 -0.17
C SER A 34 15.44 -7.00 0.98
N CYS A 35 15.16 -6.67 2.23
CA CYS A 35 15.73 -7.38 3.39
C CYS A 35 15.16 -8.80 3.59
N ILE A 36 13.89 -9.03 3.24
CA ILE A 36 13.19 -10.31 3.49
C ILE A 36 13.33 -11.29 2.31
N LEU A 37 13.29 -10.79 1.08
CA LEU A 37 13.11 -11.60 -0.14
C LEU A 37 14.36 -11.69 -1.02
N GLU A 38 15.39 -10.87 -0.81
CA GLU A 38 16.44 -10.65 -1.81
C GLU A 38 17.84 -10.67 -1.20
N ASP A 39 18.58 -11.75 -1.43
CA ASP A 39 20.02 -11.84 -1.16
C ASP A 39 20.85 -11.29 -2.35
N ASP A 40 20.19 -10.97 -3.47
CA ASP A 40 20.79 -10.63 -4.78
C ASP A 40 20.31 -9.25 -5.29
N ASP A 41 21.24 -8.44 -5.78
CA ASP A 41 21.05 -7.03 -6.18
C ASP A 41 20.01 -6.85 -7.30
N ASP A 42 19.87 -7.84 -8.19
CA ASP A 42 18.93 -7.83 -9.33
C ASP A 42 17.47 -7.74 -8.89
N GLY A 43 17.14 -8.42 -7.79
CA GLY A 43 15.80 -8.42 -7.25
C GLY A 43 15.33 -7.05 -6.77
N ALA A 44 16.23 -6.33 -6.09
CA ALA A 44 15.93 -4.98 -5.58
C ALA A 44 15.62 -4.03 -6.74
N VAL A 45 16.30 -4.15 -7.87
CA VAL A 45 16.01 -3.34 -9.07
C VAL A 45 14.58 -3.59 -9.57
N VAL A 46 14.16 -4.85 -9.64
CA VAL A 46 12.80 -5.21 -10.07
C VAL A 46 11.76 -4.66 -9.11
N LEU A 47 11.95 -4.86 -7.80
CA LEU A 47 11.05 -4.34 -6.77
C LEU A 47 10.91 -2.82 -6.87
N ARG A 48 12.03 -2.13 -7.05
CA ARG A 48 12.06 -0.67 -7.20
C ARG A 48 11.25 -0.23 -8.42
N SER A 49 11.45 -0.87 -9.57
CA SER A 49 10.64 -0.60 -10.76
C SER A 49 9.14 -0.80 -10.51
N VAL A 50 8.74 -1.85 -9.80
CA VAL A 50 7.33 -2.11 -9.45
C VAL A 50 6.76 -1.02 -8.52
N LEU A 51 7.55 -0.54 -7.56
CA LEU A 51 7.12 0.53 -6.65
C LEU A 51 7.05 1.91 -7.33
N GLU A 52 7.85 2.13 -8.37
CA GLU A 52 7.84 3.37 -9.17
C GLU A 52 6.79 3.35 -10.30
N ASP A 53 6.34 2.17 -10.73
CA ASP A 53 5.29 1.98 -11.73
C ASP A 53 3.97 2.66 -11.34
N PRO A 54 3.24 3.29 -12.28
CA PRO A 54 1.93 3.89 -12.01
C PRO A 54 0.96 2.96 -11.28
N THR A 55 1.00 1.65 -11.56
CA THR A 55 0.14 0.64 -10.92
C THR A 55 0.50 0.47 -9.44
N GLY A 56 1.79 0.33 -9.13
CA GLY A 56 2.27 0.20 -7.75
C GLY A 56 1.99 1.47 -6.94
N ARG A 57 2.22 2.64 -7.53
CA ARG A 57 1.93 3.94 -6.90
C ARG A 57 0.45 4.14 -6.63
N ASP A 58 -0.43 3.73 -7.55
CA ASP A 58 -1.87 3.78 -7.37
C ASP A 58 -2.33 2.83 -6.25
N ALA A 59 -1.81 1.61 -6.21
CA ALA A 59 -2.08 0.64 -5.15
C ALA A 59 -1.67 1.16 -3.75
N ILE A 60 -0.49 1.77 -3.64
CA ILE A 60 0.00 2.37 -2.39
C ILE A 60 -0.88 3.55 -1.98
N LYS A 61 -1.22 4.45 -2.90
CA LYS A 61 -2.11 5.58 -2.62
C LYS A 61 -3.49 5.11 -2.15
N LYS A 62 -4.05 4.12 -2.82
CA LYS A 62 -5.31 3.47 -2.46
C LYS A 62 -5.23 2.83 -1.09
N PHE A 63 -4.16 2.10 -0.76
CA PHE A 63 -3.98 1.53 0.57
C PHE A 63 -3.97 2.57 1.70
N ILE A 64 -3.42 3.76 1.47
CA ILE A 64 -3.37 4.82 2.49
C ILE A 64 -4.69 5.62 2.53
N SER A 65 -5.32 5.84 1.38
CA SER A 65 -6.48 6.75 1.25
C SER A 65 -7.82 6.05 1.36
N ASP A 66 -7.90 4.78 1.00
CA ASP A 66 -9.12 4.00 1.01
C ASP A 66 -9.17 3.17 2.30
N PRO A 67 -10.07 3.50 3.24
CA PRO A 67 -10.17 2.78 4.50
C PRO A 67 -10.71 1.36 4.35
N GLN A 68 -11.20 0.94 3.17
CA GLN A 68 -11.63 -0.43 2.91
C GLN A 68 -10.46 -1.34 2.50
N ILE A 69 -9.31 -0.75 2.14
CA ILE A 69 -8.12 -1.50 1.72
C ILE A 69 -7.20 -1.68 2.92
N HIS A 70 -7.24 -2.88 3.52
CA HIS A 70 -6.50 -3.19 4.73
C HIS A 70 -5.18 -3.95 4.47
N SER A 71 -4.98 -4.44 3.24
CA SER A 71 -3.86 -5.31 2.90
C SER A 71 -3.28 -4.96 1.54
N LEU A 72 -1.95 -4.87 1.48
CA LEU A 72 -1.17 -4.77 0.24
C LEU A 72 -0.22 -5.96 0.19
N ILE A 73 -0.26 -6.73 -0.91
CA ILE A 73 0.58 -7.91 -1.08
C ILE A 73 1.66 -7.59 -2.12
N VAL A 74 2.92 -7.82 -1.75
CA VAL A 74 4.06 -7.77 -2.67
C VAL A 74 4.42 -9.21 -3.01
N GLN A 75 4.25 -9.60 -4.28
CA GLN A 75 4.58 -10.95 -4.75
C GLN A 75 5.69 -10.88 -5.80
N LYS A 76 6.80 -11.59 -5.53
CA LYS A 76 7.85 -11.82 -6.51
C LYS A 76 7.49 -13.04 -7.34
N LEU A 77 7.05 -12.81 -8.57
CA LEU A 77 6.82 -13.90 -9.53
C LEU A 77 8.16 -14.27 -10.17
N SER A 78 8.79 -15.31 -9.64
CA SER A 78 9.93 -15.93 -10.33
C SER A 78 9.39 -16.78 -11.46
N ASN A 79 9.39 -16.28 -12.69
CA ASN A 79 9.05 -17.10 -13.85
C ASN A 79 10.21 -18.06 -14.14
N LYS A 80 10.29 -19.16 -13.38
CA LYS A 80 11.06 -20.34 -13.76
C LYS A 80 10.26 -21.09 -14.83
N GLY A 81 10.11 -20.45 -15.99
CA GLY A 81 9.28 -20.94 -17.09
C GLY A 81 10.05 -21.46 -18.30
N GLU A 82 11.39 -21.31 -18.35
CA GLU A 82 12.20 -21.83 -19.45
C GLU A 82 13.17 -22.90 -18.93
N CYS A 83 12.63 -23.96 -18.34
CA CYS A 83 13.40 -25.17 -18.08
C CYS A 83 12.56 -26.41 -18.37
N GLY A 84 12.65 -26.88 -19.62
CA GLY A 84 12.45 -28.29 -19.96
C GLY A 84 11.25 -28.60 -20.87
N GLY A 85 11.59 -29.00 -22.09
CA GLY A 85 10.69 -29.61 -23.10
C GLY A 85 11.05 -29.08 -24.48
N SER A 86 12.22 -29.41 -25.03
CA SER A 86 12.43 -30.58 -25.92
C SER A 86 11.47 -30.61 -27.10
#